data_AF-A0A8T4SSD3-F1
#
_entry.id   AF-A0A8T4SSD3-F1
#
_cell.length_a   1.000
_cell.length_b   1.000
_cell.length_c   1.000
_cell.angle_alpha   90.00
_cell.angle_beta   90.00
_cell.angle_gamma   90.00
#
_symmetry.space_group_name_H-M   'P 1'
#
loop_
_entity.id
_entity.type
_entity.pdbx_description
1 polymer ?
#
loop_
_entity_poly.entity_id
_entity_poly.type
_entity_poly.pdbx_seq_one_letter_code
_entity_poly.pdbx_strand_id
1 'polypeptide(L)'
;MKKNEFIAETLIWLHFITMTIFGVVVFFIPLRIWPTRPIWHFSFLFAVMISGLIFGIIYRKKFNIKKAHICFLNLITQRIRGYKFNDPKNYTYSHMAEILQRFGVKISPLLSWVSLVIATALTIINLVLYLS
;
A
#
# COMPACT_ATOMS: atom_id res chain seq x y z
N MET A 1 -2.90 10.31 24.58
CA MET A 1 -2.81 9.15 23.68
C MET A 1 -1.87 8.13 24.30
N LYS A 2 -2.22 6.83 24.31
CA LYS A 2 -1.33 5.79 24.86
C LYS A 2 -0.09 5.65 23.97
N LYS A 3 1.05 5.23 24.53
CA LYS A 3 2.32 5.05 23.78
C LYS A 3 2.16 4.20 22.52
N ASN A 4 1.42 3.09 22.61
CA ASN A 4 1.20 2.20 21.48
C ASN A 4 0.35 2.84 20.38
N GLU A 5 -0.65 3.63 20.76
CA GLU A 5 -1.46 4.40 19.81
C GLU A 5 -0.57 5.42 19.09
N PHE A 6 0.27 6.16 19.82
CA PHE A 6 1.21 7.12 19.21
C PHE A 6 2.14 6.45 18.19
N ILE A 7 2.68 5.27 18.49
CA ILE A 7 3.56 4.53 17.58
C ILE A 7 2.79 4.07 16.34
N ALA A 8 1.60 3.48 16.52
CA ALA A 8 0.78 3.03 15.40
C ALA A 8 0.40 4.20 14.48
N GLU A 9 0.02 5.34 15.06
CA GLU A 9 -0.29 6.58 14.34
C GLU A 9 0.93 7.09 13.55
N THR A 10 2.09 7.13 14.19
CA THR A 10 3.34 7.57 13.54
C THR A 10 3.68 6.68 12.35
N LEU A 11 3.57 5.36 12.49
CA LEU A 11 3.81 4.41 11.41
C LEU A 11 2.82 4.60 10.25
N ILE A 12 1.56 4.89 10.55
CA ILE A 12 0.53 5.13 9.53
C ILE A 12 0.84 6.37 8.71
N TRP A 13 1.17 7.48 9.38
CA TRP A 13 1.51 8.73 8.72
C TRP A 13 2.82 8.63 7.95
N LEU A 14 3.85 7.99 8.52
CA LEU A 14 5.12 7.80 7.84
C LEU A 14 4.94 6.99 6.55
N HIS A 15 4.13 5.93 6.59
CA HIS A 15 3.85 5.14 5.41
C HIS A 15 3.04 5.89 4.37
N PHE A 16 2.06 6.68 4.79
CA PHE A 16 1.31 7.55 3.89
C PHE A 16 2.24 8.53 3.18
N ILE A 17 3.06 9.26 3.93
CA ILE A 17 4.03 10.22 3.39
C ILE A 17 5.00 9.53 2.44
N THR A 18 5.55 8.38 2.83
CA THR A 18 6.45 7.57 1.99
C THR A 18 5.74 7.19 0.68
N MET A 19 4.53 6.64 0.75
CA MET A 19 3.76 6.23 -0.43
C MET A 19 3.39 7.41 -1.33
N THR A 20 3.06 8.58 -0.76
CA THR A 20 2.76 9.79 -1.55
C THR A 20 4.01 10.36 -2.21
N ILE A 21 5.12 10.48 -1.48
CA ILE A 21 6.37 11.00 -2.04
C ILE A 21 6.86 10.07 -3.14
N PHE A 22 7.04 8.79 -2.83
CA PHE A 22 7.66 7.84 -3.74
C PHE A 22 6.71 7.30 -4.82
N GLY A 23 5.41 7.25 -4.55
CA GLY A 23 4.42 6.79 -5.52
C GLY A 23 3.85 7.89 -6.41
N VAL A 24 3.81 9.15 -5.93
CA VAL A 24 3.16 10.26 -6.64
C VAL A 24 4.13 11.40 -6.94
N VAL A 25 4.82 11.96 -5.95
CA VAL A 25 5.67 13.14 -6.16
C VAL A 25 6.84 12.81 -7.08
N VAL A 26 7.51 11.68 -6.84
CA VAL A 26 8.64 11.20 -7.62
C VAL A 26 8.23 10.90 -9.07
N PHE A 27 6.96 10.59 -9.33
CA PHE A 27 6.42 10.39 -10.68
C PHE A 27 6.47 11.66 -11.53
N PHE A 28 6.45 12.85 -10.92
CA PHE A 28 6.50 14.11 -11.66
C PHE A 28 7.93 14.63 -11.92
N ILE A 29 8.97 13.98 -11.40
CA ILE A 29 10.37 14.38 -11.64
C ILE A 29 10.69 14.14 -13.13
N PRO A 30 11.03 15.17 -13.93
CA PRO A 30 11.25 15.01 -15.36
C PRO A 30 12.30 13.93 -15.70
N LEU A 31 12.07 13.17 -16.77
CA LEU A 31 12.99 12.11 -17.23
C LEU A 31 14.41 12.63 -17.53
N ARG A 32 14.54 13.89 -17.95
CA ARG A 32 15.85 14.54 -18.14
C ARG A 32 16.68 14.64 -16.85
N ILE A 33 16.01 14.72 -15.70
CA ILE A 33 16.65 14.83 -14.37
C ILE A 33 16.88 13.43 -13.80
N TRP A 34 15.92 12.51 -14.00
CA TRP A 34 16.02 11.13 -13.54
C TRP A 34 15.57 10.13 -14.63
N PRO A 35 16.48 9.73 -15.53
CA PRO A 35 16.15 8.85 -16.65
C PRO A 35 15.66 7.46 -16.21
N THR A 36 16.24 6.91 -15.15
CA THR A 36 15.89 5.57 -14.62
C THR A 36 14.63 5.56 -13.76
N ARG A 37 13.94 6.70 -13.62
CA ARG A 37 12.70 6.85 -12.83
C ARG A 37 11.60 5.84 -13.19
N PRO A 38 11.32 5.50 -14.47
CA PRO A 38 10.28 4.52 -14.80
C PRO A 38 10.61 3.13 -14.25
N ILE A 39 11.88 2.69 -14.40
CA ILE A 39 12.36 1.41 -13.87
C ILE A 39 12.22 1.42 -12.35
N TRP A 40 12.66 2.50 -11.70
CA TRP A 40 12.58 2.62 -10.25
C TRP A 40 11.14 2.54 -9.73
N HIS A 41 10.19 3.28 -10.35
CA HIS A 41 8.76 3.21 -9.97
C HIS A 41 8.18 1.83 -10.19
N PHE A 42 8.50 1.21 -11.32
CA PHE A 42 8.06 -0.15 -11.60
C PHE A 42 8.57 -1.13 -10.54
N SER A 43 9.87 -1.10 -10.23
CA SER A 43 10.46 -1.94 -9.19
C SER A 43 9.83 -1.68 -7.81
N PHE A 44 9.57 -0.42 -7.47
CA PHE A 44 8.91 -0.05 -6.22
C PHE A 44 7.48 -0.61 -6.13
N LEU A 45 6.63 -0.33 -7.13
CA LEU A 45 5.25 -0.83 -7.15
C LEU A 45 5.20 -2.36 -7.21
N PHE A 46 6.10 -2.97 -7.97
CA PHE A 46 6.22 -4.42 -8.06
C PHE A 46 6.60 -5.02 -6.69
N ALA A 47 7.58 -4.46 -5.99
CA ALA A 47 7.97 -4.92 -4.66
C ALA A 47 6.81 -4.77 -3.65
N VAL A 48 6.07 -3.66 -3.68
CA VAL A 48 4.89 -3.45 -2.84
C VAL A 48 3.82 -4.51 -3.13
N MET A 49 3.49 -4.74 -4.40
CA MET A 49 2.48 -5.73 -4.81
C MET A 49 2.90 -7.16 -4.44
N ILE A 50 4.12 -7.56 -4.77
CA ILE A 50 4.65 -8.90 -4.48
C ILE A 50 4.71 -9.14 -2.97
N SER A 51 5.16 -8.17 -2.18
CA SER A 51 5.16 -8.31 -0.72
C SER A 51 3.73 -8.53 -0.19
N GLY A 52 2.76 -7.73 -0.65
CA GLY A 52 1.37 -7.88 -0.23
C GLY A 52 0.72 -9.20 -0.64
N LEU A 53 1.09 -9.74 -1.81
CA LEU A 53 0.66 -11.07 -2.26
C LEU A 53 1.31 -12.19 -1.44
N ILE A 54 2.62 -12.12 -1.19
CA ILE A 54 3.35 -13.09 -0.35
C ILE A 54 2.71 -13.16 1.03
N PHE A 55 2.47 -12.01 1.68
CA PHE A 55 1.80 -11.97 2.97
C PHE A 55 0.36 -12.47 2.89
N GLY A 56 -0.38 -12.13 1.83
CA GLY A 56 -1.71 -12.67 1.55
C GLY A 56 -1.73 -14.19 1.55
N ILE A 57 -0.80 -14.82 0.83
CA ILE A 57 -0.67 -16.28 0.75
C ILE A 57 -0.30 -16.89 2.12
N ILE A 58 0.70 -16.33 2.81
CA ILE A 58 1.16 -16.82 4.11
C ILE A 58 0.01 -16.80 5.12
N TYR A 59 -0.70 -15.68 5.22
CA TYR A 59 -1.77 -15.50 6.19
C TYR A 59 -3.05 -16.25 5.80
N ARG A 60 -3.33 -16.43 4.50
CA ARG A 60 -4.38 -17.33 4.03
C ARG A 60 -4.15 -18.76 4.52
N LYS A 61 -2.93 -19.29 4.39
CA LYS A 61 -2.59 -20.63 4.87
C LYS A 61 -2.62 -20.73 6.40
N LYS A 62 -2.12 -19.72 7.10
CA LYS A 62 -1.95 -19.77 8.56
C LYS A 62 -3.21 -19.46 9.36
N PHE A 63 -4.10 -18.59 8.85
CA PHE A 63 -5.26 -18.08 9.60
C PHE A 63 -6.57 -18.16 8.82
N ASN A 64 -6.61 -18.88 7.69
CA ASN A 64 -7.79 -19.06 6.84
C ASN A 64 -8.43 -17.75 6.34
N ILE A 65 -7.60 -16.72 6.12
CA ILE A 65 -8.04 -15.42 5.62
C ILE A 65 -8.23 -15.48 4.10
N LYS A 66 -9.41 -15.11 3.60
CA LYS A 66 -9.76 -15.18 2.17
C LYS A 66 -9.19 -14.03 1.31
N LYS A 67 -8.47 -13.07 1.88
CA LYS A 67 -7.91 -11.93 1.14
C LYS A 67 -6.59 -12.30 0.47
N ALA A 68 -6.50 -12.05 -0.83
CA ALA A 68 -5.32 -12.36 -1.64
C ALA A 68 -4.15 -11.41 -1.42
N HIS A 69 -4.41 -10.17 -0.97
CA HIS A 69 -3.41 -9.15 -0.75
C HIS A 69 -3.58 -8.53 0.63
N ILE A 70 -2.50 -8.49 1.39
CA ILE A 70 -2.50 -8.01 2.77
C ILE A 70 -1.32 -7.06 2.92
N CYS A 71 -1.60 -5.80 3.30
CA CYS A 71 -0.56 -4.85 3.64
C CYS A 71 0.07 -5.25 4.98
N PHE A 72 1.35 -5.59 4.97
CA PHE A 72 2.09 -5.98 6.17
C PHE A 72 2.10 -4.89 7.25
N LEU A 73 2.18 -3.62 6.85
CA LEU A 73 2.16 -2.51 7.80
C LEU A 73 0.81 -2.37 8.50
N ASN A 74 -0.30 -2.66 7.81
CA ASN A 74 -1.62 -2.68 8.44
C ASN A 74 -1.66 -3.74 9.55
N LEU A 75 -1.08 -4.93 9.31
CA LEU A 75 -0.98 -5.96 10.35
C LEU A 75 -0.14 -5.51 11.54
N ILE A 76 1.01 -4.86 11.30
CA ILE A 76 1.88 -4.37 12.38
C ILE A 76 1.16 -3.31 13.22
N THR A 77 0.56 -2.32 12.57
CA THR A 77 -0.09 -1.19 13.25
C THR A 77 -1.29 -1.66 14.07
N GLN A 78 -2.10 -2.58 13.55
CA GLN A 78 -3.19 -3.20 14.30
C GLN A 78 -2.66 -4.07 15.45
N ARG A 79 -1.54 -4.79 15.26
CA ARG A 79 -0.92 -5.56 16.34
C ARG A 79 -0.42 -4.67 17.47
N ILE A 80 0.18 -3.51 17.16
CA ILE A 80 0.62 -2.51 18.15
C ILE A 80 -0.58 -1.94 18.91
N ARG A 81 -1.71 -1.73 18.24
CA ARG A 81 -2.99 -1.33 18.86
C ARG A 81 -3.65 -2.43 19.70
N GLY A 82 -3.08 -3.63 19.74
CA GLY A 82 -3.53 -4.74 20.59
C GLY A 82 -4.44 -5.75 19.88
N TYR A 83 -4.73 -5.57 18.59
CA TYR A 83 -5.53 -6.53 17.84
C TYR A 83 -4.76 -7.83 17.59
N LYS A 84 -5.50 -8.94 17.50
CA LYS A 84 -4.94 -10.24 17.12
C LYS A 84 -4.72 -10.26 15.61
N PHE A 85 -3.75 -11.05 15.14
CA PHE A 85 -3.49 -11.17 13.71
C PHE A 85 -4.70 -11.69 12.94
N ASN A 86 -5.52 -12.57 13.50
CA ASN A 86 -6.72 -13.09 12.85
C ASN A 86 -7.95 -12.18 12.95
N ASP A 87 -7.82 -10.98 13.52
CA ASP A 87 -8.95 -10.05 13.62
C ASP A 87 -9.43 -9.64 12.22
N PRO A 88 -10.73 -9.79 11.90
CA PRO A 88 -11.29 -9.38 10.61
C PRO A 88 -10.99 -7.92 10.24
N LYS A 89 -10.86 -7.03 11.23
CA LYS A 89 -10.55 -5.60 11.03
C LYS A 89 -9.24 -5.37 10.28
N ASN A 90 -8.25 -6.25 10.46
CA ASN A 90 -6.96 -6.19 9.76
C ASN A 90 -7.08 -6.38 8.23
N TYR A 91 -8.20 -6.93 7.79
CA TYR A 91 -8.43 -7.41 6.41
C TYR A 91 -9.62 -6.76 5.72
N THR A 92 -10.45 -6.03 6.47
CA THR A 92 -11.62 -5.33 5.94
C THR A 92 -11.30 -3.91 5.52
N TYR A 93 -10.38 -3.23 6.21
CA TYR A 93 -9.97 -1.86 5.90
C TYR A 93 -8.53 -1.86 5.39
N SER A 94 -8.34 -1.34 4.17
CA SER A 94 -6.99 -1.04 3.68
C SER A 94 -6.43 0.15 4.43
N HIS A 95 -5.10 0.24 4.49
CA HIS A 95 -4.40 1.41 5.05
C HIS A 95 -4.89 2.72 4.42
N MET A 96 -5.11 2.68 3.09
CA MET A 96 -5.65 3.80 2.33
C MET A 96 -7.08 4.14 2.75
N ALA A 97 -7.95 3.14 2.95
CA ALA A 97 -9.31 3.37 3.44
C ALA A 97 -9.33 3.98 4.84
N GLU A 98 -8.42 3.55 5.74
CA GLU A 98 -8.29 4.16 7.08
C GLU A 98 -7.89 5.64 6.99
N ILE A 99 -6.94 5.97 6.11
CA ILE A 99 -6.49 7.35 5.91
C ILE A 99 -7.60 8.21 5.31
N LEU A 100 -8.24 7.74 4.26
CA LEU A 100 -9.30 8.47 3.57
C LEU A 100 -10.49 8.73 4.48
N GLN A 101 -10.85 7.78 5.34
CA GLN A 101 -11.90 8.00 6.35
C GLN A 101 -11.56 9.14 7.31
N ARG A 102 -10.28 9.35 7.64
CA ARG A 102 -9.85 10.50 8.49
C ARG A 102 -10.03 11.84 7.79
N PHE A 103 -10.00 11.87 6.47
CA PHE A 103 -10.33 13.05 5.65
C PHE A 103 -11.83 13.13 5.31
N GLY A 104 -12.67 12.29 5.93
CA GLY A 104 -14.12 12.25 5.66
C GLY A 104 -14.50 11.53 4.36
N VAL A 105 -13.55 10.90 3.67
CA VAL A 105 -13.77 10.22 2.39
C VAL A 105 -13.99 8.72 2.64
N LYS A 106 -15.19 8.24 2.31
CA LYS A 106 -15.49 6.80 2.31
C LYS A 106 -15.23 6.23 0.92
N ILE A 107 -14.27 5.33 0.82
CA ILE A 107 -13.98 4.64 -0.45
C ILE A 107 -14.46 3.19 -0.34
N SER A 108 -15.15 2.72 -1.40
CA SER A 108 -15.53 1.32 -1.48
C SER A 108 -14.28 0.45 -1.64
N PRO A 109 -14.22 -0.76 -1.04
CA PRO A 109 -13.07 -1.66 -1.22
C PRO A 109 -12.76 -1.94 -2.70
N LEU A 110 -13.77 -1.94 -3.58
CA LEU A 110 -13.62 -2.12 -5.01
C LEU A 110 -12.85 -0.96 -5.66
N LEU A 111 -13.17 0.28 -5.32
CA LEU A 111 -12.49 1.47 -5.86
C LEU A 111 -11.00 1.49 -5.52
N SER A 112 -10.62 1.08 -4.30
CA SER A 112 -9.21 0.97 -3.91
C SER A 112 -8.44 -0.08 -4.73
N TRP A 113 -9.10 -1.18 -5.11
CA TRP A 113 -8.50 -2.20 -5.98
C TRP A 113 -8.37 -1.71 -7.42
N VAL A 114 -9.41 -1.07 -7.95
CA VAL A 114 -9.41 -0.51 -9.31
C VAL A 114 -8.31 0.54 -9.45
N SER A 115 -8.12 1.43 -8.47
CA SER A 115 -7.05 2.43 -8.52
C SER A 115 -5.66 1.81 -8.56
N LEU A 116 -5.43 0.71 -7.84
CA LEU A 116 -4.15 0.01 -7.84
C LEU A 116 -3.86 -0.65 -9.20
N VAL A 117 -4.88 -1.27 -9.80
CA VAL A 117 -4.76 -1.89 -11.13
C VAL A 117 -4.47 -0.83 -12.19
N ILE A 118 -5.18 0.30 -12.17
CA ILE A 118 -4.94 1.41 -13.10
C ILE A 118 -3.52 1.97 -12.93
N ALA A 119 -3.09 2.24 -11.70
CA ALA A 119 -1.74 2.76 -11.43
C ALA A 119 -0.64 1.80 -11.93
N THR A 120 -0.84 0.49 -11.73
CA THR A 120 0.07 -0.54 -12.22
C THR A 120 0.09 -0.56 -13.76
N ALA A 121 -1.07 -0.54 -14.40
CA ALA A 121 -1.18 -0.53 -15.86
C ALA A 121 -0.51 0.69 -16.49
N LEU A 122 -0.73 1.89 -15.94
CA LEU A 122 -0.09 3.13 -16.39
C LEU A 122 1.44 3.08 -16.23
N THR A 123 1.93 2.46 -15.15
CA THR A 123 3.37 2.28 -14.93
C THR A 123 3.97 1.33 -15.96
N ILE A 124 3.29 0.22 -16.28
CA ILE A 124 3.72 -0.72 -17.32
C ILE A 124 3.77 -0.03 -18.68
N ILE A 125 2.75 0.73 -19.05
CA ILE A 125 2.72 1.49 -20.32
C ILE A 125 3.91 2.46 -20.38
N ASN A 126 4.16 3.23 -19.31
CA ASN A 126 5.30 4.13 -19.25
C ASN A 126 6.65 3.39 -19.38
N LEU A 127 6.78 2.21 -18.78
CA LEU A 127 7.98 1.40 -18.89
C LEU A 127 8.19 0.88 -20.31
N VAL A 128 7.13 0.40 -20.98
CA VAL A 128 7.21 -0.07 -22.37
C VAL A 128 7.62 1.07 -23.30
N LEU A 129 6.99 2.23 -23.18
CA LEU A 129 7.35 3.42 -23.96
C LEU A 129 8.79 3.89 -23.71
N TYR A 130 9.32 3.65 -22.51
CA TYR A 130 10.73 3.97 -22.19
C TYR A 130 11.72 2.98 -22.82
N LEU A 131 11.33 1.72 -23.02
CA LEU A 131 12.17 0.66 -23.59
C LEU A 131 12.07 0.54 -25.12
N SER A 132 11.14 1.25 -25.75
CA SER A 132 10.89 1.27 -27.20
C SER A 132 11.68 2.37 -27.89
#